data_AF-N4WNV8-F1
#
_entry.id   AF-N4WNV8-F1
#
_cell.length_a   1.000
_cell.length_b   1.000
_cell.length_c   1.000
_cell.angle_alpha   90.00
_cell.angle_beta   90.00
_cell.angle_gamma   90.00
#
_symmetry.space_group_name_H-M   'P 1'
#
loop_
_entity.id
_entity.type
_entity.pdbx_description
1 polymer ?
#
loop_
_entity_poly.entity_id
_entity_poly.type
_entity_poly.pdbx_seq_one_letter_code
_entity_poly.pdbx_strand_id
1 'polypeptide(L)'
;MNRTKHFLIITILLLVLAGCGGDQNSNAAQNNNDYEGTKKMVADILKTDDGKKAITEVLTSDDMQQTYVLDSKAMEEAVTKALSSDKGKKFWEKLFKDPKFVESFATSLQDQHKKVMQGLMSDPKFQKKLMEILKNPEMEEQTLKVLQGQQFRSHLQKLVEETMSSPMFQSKISDIILNAAKEMQSQQGGQSGQSGQNGQQGGQSGQGGQGGGSGSGGGGG
;
A
#
# COMPACT_ATOMS: atom_id res chain seq x y z
N MET A 1 -54.90 79.61 10.38
CA MET A 1 -54.81 79.98 8.95
C MET A 1 -53.91 79.06 8.10
N ASN A 2 -53.60 77.82 8.53
CA ASN A 2 -52.67 76.93 7.80
C ASN A 2 -53.30 75.59 7.32
N ARG A 3 -54.49 75.21 7.80
CA ARG A 3 -55.17 73.97 7.38
C ARG A 3 -55.90 74.10 6.02
N THR A 4 -56.47 75.28 5.73
CA THR A 4 -57.10 75.58 4.44
C THR A 4 -56.09 75.71 3.30
N LYS A 5 -54.86 76.16 3.59
CA LYS A 5 -53.77 76.26 2.60
C LYS A 5 -53.20 74.89 2.19
N HIS A 6 -53.14 73.93 3.10
CA HIS A 6 -52.69 72.56 2.78
C HIS A 6 -53.72 71.78 1.94
N PHE A 7 -55.02 72.01 2.18
CA PHE A 7 -56.10 71.42 1.39
C PHE A 7 -56.09 71.94 -0.06
N LEU A 8 -55.75 73.22 -0.25
CA LEU A 8 -55.67 73.86 -1.57
C LEU A 8 -54.44 73.41 -2.38
N ILE A 9 -53.32 73.09 -1.72
CA ILE A 9 -52.10 72.58 -2.38
C ILE A 9 -52.24 71.11 -2.81
N ILE A 10 -52.88 70.27 -1.99
CA ILE A 10 -53.14 68.85 -2.33
C ILE A 10 -54.12 68.70 -3.49
N THR A 11 -55.12 69.58 -3.58
CA THR A 11 -56.11 69.58 -4.67
C THR A 11 -55.50 69.97 -6.01
N ILE A 12 -54.50 70.86 -6.01
CA ILE A 12 -53.76 71.28 -7.21
C ILE A 12 -52.79 70.19 -7.70
N LEU A 13 -52.18 69.41 -6.79
CA LEU A 13 -51.27 68.31 -7.15
C LEU A 13 -52.00 67.13 -7.82
N LEU A 14 -53.25 66.86 -7.40
CA LEU A 14 -54.10 65.82 -7.99
C LEU A 14 -54.61 66.17 -9.40
N LEU A 15 -54.73 67.47 -9.72
CA LEU A 15 -55.19 67.94 -11.03
C LEU A 15 -54.11 67.86 -12.12
N VAL A 16 -52.82 67.92 -11.76
CA VAL A 16 -51.70 67.80 -12.71
C VAL A 16 -51.46 66.35 -13.14
N LEU A 17 -51.80 65.37 -12.29
CA LEU A 17 -51.67 63.94 -12.62
C LEU A 17 -52.82 63.40 -13.48
N ALA A 18 -53.97 64.08 -13.52
CA ALA A 18 -55.12 63.71 -14.36
C ALA A 18 -55.14 64.44 -15.73
N GLY A 19 -54.14 65.28 -16.02
CA GLY A 19 -54.12 66.20 -17.15
C GLY A 19 -53.35 65.76 -18.41
N CYS A 20 -52.95 64.50 -18.54
CA CYS A 20 -52.36 63.98 -19.78
C CYS A 20 -53.26 62.89 -20.37
N GLY A 21 -54.34 63.30 -21.04
CA GLY A 21 -55.29 62.41 -21.70
C GLY A 21 -56.19 63.14 -22.71
N GLY A 22 -55.83 63.05 -23.99
CA GLY A 22 -56.57 63.47 -25.20
C GLY A 22 -55.72 64.39 -26.08
N ASP A 23 -55.23 64.04 -27.27
CA ASP A 23 -55.83 63.24 -28.34
C ASP A 23 -54.76 62.58 -29.26
N GLN A 24 -55.17 61.45 -29.87
CA GLN A 24 -54.58 60.67 -30.98
C GLN A 24 -53.12 60.90 -31.43
N ASN A 25 -52.23 59.97 -31.05
CA ASN A 25 -51.45 59.26 -32.05
C ASN A 25 -51.27 57.80 -31.62
N SER A 26 -51.67 56.90 -32.51
CA SER A 26 -51.63 55.44 -32.41
C SER A 26 -50.32 54.91 -31.82
N ASN A 27 -50.34 54.37 -30.59
CA ASN A 27 -49.21 53.57 -30.07
C ASN A 27 -49.53 52.58 -28.94
N ALA A 28 -50.78 52.17 -28.78
CA ALA A 28 -51.15 51.09 -27.85
C ALA A 28 -51.00 49.67 -28.47
N ALA A 29 -50.63 49.58 -29.75
CA ALA A 29 -50.26 48.33 -30.44
C ALA A 29 -48.75 48.23 -30.77
N GLN A 30 -47.94 49.20 -30.31
CA GLN A 30 -46.51 49.27 -30.63
C GLN A 30 -45.61 48.79 -29.50
N ASN A 31 -46.12 48.65 -28.27
CA ASN A 31 -45.29 48.19 -27.15
C ASN A 31 -44.81 46.72 -27.28
N ASN A 32 -45.55 45.86 -28.02
CA ASN A 32 -45.11 44.50 -28.35
C ASN A 32 -44.25 44.43 -29.63
N ASN A 33 -44.49 45.32 -30.61
CA ASN A 33 -43.69 45.38 -31.85
C ASN A 33 -42.33 46.06 -31.63
N ASP A 34 -42.25 47.05 -30.73
CA ASP A 34 -40.99 47.67 -30.33
C ASP A 34 -40.17 46.74 -29.43
N TYR A 35 -40.81 45.87 -28.64
CA TYR A 35 -40.10 44.86 -27.86
C TYR A 35 -39.48 43.78 -28.76
N GLU A 36 -40.24 43.25 -29.72
CA GLU A 36 -39.70 42.29 -30.71
C GLU A 36 -38.68 42.95 -31.66
N GLY A 37 -38.88 44.23 -32.02
CA GLY A 37 -37.91 45.03 -32.77
C GLY A 37 -36.62 45.29 -32.01
N THR A 38 -36.72 45.67 -30.74
CA THR A 38 -35.56 45.88 -29.84
C THR A 38 -34.85 44.57 -29.56
N LYS A 39 -35.58 43.47 -29.36
CA LYS A 39 -35.01 42.12 -29.19
C LYS A 39 -34.25 41.67 -30.43
N LYS A 40 -34.79 41.92 -31.63
CA LYS A 40 -34.10 41.62 -32.89
C LYS A 40 -32.85 42.48 -33.05
N MET A 41 -32.94 43.77 -32.73
CA MET A 41 -31.79 44.68 -32.75
C MET A 41 -30.68 44.26 -31.77
N VAL A 42 -31.04 43.87 -30.53
CA VAL A 42 -30.09 43.36 -29.54
C VAL A 42 -29.51 42.01 -29.98
N ALA A 43 -30.33 41.10 -30.52
CA ALA A 43 -29.86 39.82 -31.04
C ALA A 43 -28.90 39.99 -32.23
N ASP A 44 -29.13 40.99 -33.08
CA ASP A 44 -28.26 41.31 -34.21
C ASP A 44 -26.96 41.96 -33.73
N ILE A 45 -26.99 42.86 -32.73
CA ILE A 45 -25.80 43.42 -32.07
C ILE A 45 -24.96 42.32 -31.39
N LEU A 46 -25.58 41.32 -30.77
CA LEU A 46 -24.83 40.21 -30.17
C LEU A 46 -24.18 39.30 -31.23
N LYS A 47 -24.72 39.28 -32.45
CA LYS A 47 -24.19 38.48 -33.56
C LYS A 47 -23.16 39.22 -34.41
N THR A 48 -23.12 40.55 -34.38
CA THR A 48 -22.09 41.32 -35.07
C THR A 48 -20.71 41.05 -34.48
N ASP A 49 -19.68 41.30 -35.28
CA ASP A 49 -18.30 41.04 -34.89
C ASP A 49 -17.87 41.88 -33.68
N ASP A 50 -18.43 43.08 -33.52
CA ASP A 50 -18.20 43.93 -32.36
C ASP A 50 -18.86 43.37 -31.09
N GLY A 51 -20.08 42.80 -31.18
CA GLY A 51 -20.72 42.11 -30.05
C GLY A 51 -19.95 40.86 -29.63
N LYS A 52 -19.49 40.06 -30.59
CA LYS A 52 -18.62 38.89 -30.31
C LYS A 52 -17.30 39.30 -29.68
N LYS A 53 -16.66 40.38 -30.17
CA LYS A 53 -15.42 40.91 -29.59
C LYS A 53 -15.63 41.40 -28.16
N ALA A 54 -16.68 42.19 -27.92
CA ALA A 54 -17.00 42.71 -26.59
C ALA A 54 -17.29 41.57 -25.59
N ILE A 55 -18.05 40.55 -25.99
CA ILE A 55 -18.29 39.36 -25.15
C ILE A 55 -16.99 38.59 -24.92
N THR A 56 -16.15 38.44 -25.94
CA THR A 56 -14.85 37.77 -25.80
C THR A 56 -13.94 38.52 -24.85
N GLU A 57 -13.85 39.84 -24.95
CA GLU A 57 -13.05 40.70 -24.07
C GLU A 57 -13.53 40.60 -22.62
N VAL A 58 -14.84 40.64 -22.40
CA VAL A 58 -15.44 40.45 -21.08
C VAL A 58 -15.20 39.02 -20.55
N LEU A 59 -15.37 37.98 -21.36
CA LEU A 59 -15.09 36.59 -20.97
C LEU A 59 -13.60 36.30 -20.76
N THR A 60 -12.72 37.11 -21.34
CA THR A 60 -11.26 36.98 -21.18
C THR A 60 -10.76 37.82 -20.00
N SER A 61 -11.60 38.68 -19.40
CA SER A 61 -11.26 39.37 -18.16
C SER A 61 -11.14 38.38 -17.00
N ASP A 62 -10.10 38.55 -16.19
CA ASP A 62 -9.77 37.65 -15.07
C ASP A 62 -10.97 37.46 -14.11
N ASP A 63 -11.73 38.52 -13.85
CA ASP A 63 -12.89 38.52 -12.96
C ASP A 63 -14.04 37.62 -13.49
N MET A 64 -14.26 37.62 -14.80
CA MET A 64 -15.28 36.77 -15.44
C MET A 64 -14.80 35.33 -15.61
N GLN A 65 -13.51 35.12 -15.94
CA GLN A 65 -12.94 33.78 -16.03
C GLN A 65 -12.99 33.06 -14.69
N GLN A 66 -12.67 33.74 -13.59
CA GLN A 66 -12.82 33.17 -12.26
C GLN A 66 -14.27 32.79 -11.97
N THR A 67 -15.24 33.64 -12.31
CA THR A 67 -16.66 33.35 -12.05
C THR A 67 -17.21 32.19 -12.91
N TYR A 68 -16.75 32.05 -14.16
CA TYR A 68 -17.22 31.02 -15.09
C TYR A 68 -16.51 29.67 -14.93
N VAL A 69 -15.19 29.67 -14.66
CA VAL A 69 -14.40 28.45 -14.44
C VAL A 69 -14.76 27.78 -13.12
N LEU A 70 -15.43 28.48 -12.20
CA LEU A 70 -15.88 27.98 -10.90
C LEU A 70 -17.27 27.31 -10.92
N ASP A 71 -17.82 26.90 -12.07
CA ASP A 71 -18.92 25.92 -12.04
C ASP A 71 -18.39 24.60 -11.48
N SER A 72 -18.44 24.49 -10.16
CA SER A 72 -17.75 23.48 -9.35
C SER A 72 -18.16 22.08 -9.73
N LYS A 73 -19.40 21.90 -10.18
CA LYS A 73 -19.93 20.59 -10.57
C LYS A 73 -19.39 20.14 -11.92
N ALA A 74 -19.40 21.02 -12.92
CA ALA A 74 -18.83 20.70 -14.23
C ALA A 74 -17.31 20.50 -14.15
N MET A 75 -16.61 21.28 -13.32
CA MET A 75 -15.19 21.10 -13.05
C MET A 75 -14.90 19.78 -12.34
N GLU A 76 -15.63 19.47 -11.25
CA GLU A 76 -15.45 18.22 -10.50
C GLU A 76 -15.72 17.00 -11.37
N GLU A 77 -16.80 17.03 -12.17
CA GLU A 77 -17.12 15.97 -13.12
C GLU A 77 -16.03 15.83 -14.20
N ALA A 78 -15.52 16.94 -14.74
CA ALA A 78 -14.46 16.92 -15.74
C ALA A 78 -13.14 16.40 -15.16
N VAL A 79 -12.74 16.83 -13.96
CA VAL A 79 -11.53 16.38 -13.27
C VAL A 79 -11.64 14.91 -12.89
N THR A 80 -12.77 14.50 -12.31
CA THR A 80 -13.05 13.10 -11.95
C THR A 80 -13.01 12.23 -13.19
N LYS A 81 -13.67 12.64 -14.28
CA LYS A 81 -13.65 11.91 -15.54
C LYS A 81 -12.25 11.86 -16.13
N ALA A 82 -11.49 12.95 -16.08
CA ALA A 82 -10.11 12.97 -16.58
C ALA A 82 -9.23 11.99 -15.78
N LEU A 83 -9.30 12.01 -14.45
CA LEU A 83 -8.49 11.19 -13.56
C LEU A 83 -8.91 9.71 -13.54
N SER A 84 -10.22 9.42 -13.55
CA SER A 84 -10.76 8.05 -13.48
C SER A 84 -10.90 7.37 -14.84
N SER A 85 -10.83 8.12 -15.95
CA SER A 85 -10.87 7.53 -17.30
C SER A 85 -9.62 6.71 -17.60
N ASP A 86 -9.73 5.83 -18.60
CA ASP A 86 -8.57 5.08 -19.10
C ASP A 86 -7.49 5.97 -19.71
N LYS A 87 -7.84 7.20 -20.15
CA LYS A 87 -6.85 8.21 -20.54
C LYS A 87 -6.07 8.70 -19.34
N GLY A 88 -6.74 8.94 -18.21
CA GLY A 88 -6.11 9.27 -16.93
C GLY A 88 -5.17 8.17 -16.45
N LYS A 89 -5.61 6.91 -16.48
CA LYS A 89 -4.74 5.76 -16.15
C LYS A 89 -3.48 5.72 -17.01
N LYS A 90 -3.63 5.85 -18.34
CA LYS A 90 -2.48 5.90 -19.27
C LYS A 90 -1.56 7.11 -19.02
N PHE A 91 -2.11 8.23 -18.58
CA PHE A 91 -1.33 9.40 -18.20
C PHE A 91 -0.50 9.11 -16.94
N TRP A 92 -1.12 8.56 -15.90
CA TRP A 92 -0.42 8.12 -14.68
C TRP A 92 0.65 7.07 -14.99
N GLU A 93 0.35 6.06 -15.80
CA GLU A 93 1.34 5.06 -16.25
C GLU A 93 2.55 5.68 -16.96
N LYS A 94 2.35 6.75 -17.74
CA LYS A 94 3.45 7.48 -18.38
C LYS A 94 4.25 8.29 -17.37
N LEU A 95 3.58 8.95 -16.42
CA LEU A 95 4.25 9.72 -15.37
C LEU A 95 5.08 8.82 -14.44
N PHE A 96 4.56 7.65 -14.07
CA PHE A 96 5.31 6.68 -13.26
C PHE A 96 6.48 6.01 -14.01
N LYS A 97 6.64 6.26 -15.32
CA LYS A 97 7.85 5.88 -16.07
C LYS A 97 8.91 6.98 -16.08
N ASP A 98 8.58 8.21 -15.68
CA ASP A 98 9.54 9.30 -15.55
C ASP A 98 10.23 9.23 -14.17
N PRO A 99 11.56 8.97 -14.12
CA PRO A 99 12.27 8.87 -12.86
C PRO A 99 12.20 10.13 -12.00
N LYS A 100 12.18 11.33 -12.61
CA LYS A 100 12.12 12.60 -11.85
C LYS A 100 10.78 12.76 -11.16
N PHE A 101 9.71 12.36 -11.85
CA PHE A 101 8.37 12.35 -11.28
C PHE A 101 8.28 11.32 -10.16
N VAL A 102 8.75 10.09 -10.38
CA VAL A 102 8.74 9.03 -9.37
C VAL A 102 9.54 9.40 -8.13
N GLU A 103 10.71 10.00 -8.30
CA GLU A 103 11.54 10.50 -7.18
C GLU A 103 10.78 11.54 -6.38
N SER A 104 10.27 12.60 -7.03
CA SER A 104 9.51 13.66 -6.37
C SER A 104 8.26 13.12 -5.66
N PHE A 105 7.54 12.21 -6.32
CA PHE A 105 6.36 11.56 -5.77
C PHE A 105 6.71 10.70 -4.55
N ALA A 106 7.74 9.85 -4.64
CA ALA A 106 8.20 9.00 -3.56
C ALA A 106 8.69 9.83 -2.36
N THR A 107 9.47 10.88 -2.59
CA THR A 107 9.94 11.80 -1.54
C THR A 107 8.77 12.47 -0.84
N SER A 108 7.77 12.94 -1.58
CA SER A 108 6.58 13.56 -0.98
C SER A 108 5.77 12.60 -0.09
N LEU A 109 5.78 11.31 -0.43
CA LEU A 109 5.06 10.27 0.31
C LEU A 109 5.91 9.59 1.38
N GLN A 110 7.21 9.85 1.45
CA GLN A 110 8.15 9.09 2.27
C GLN A 110 7.72 9.01 3.74
N ASP A 111 7.32 10.13 4.33
CA ASP A 111 6.92 10.19 5.74
C ASP A 111 5.62 9.42 6.01
N GLN A 112 4.64 9.54 5.12
CA GLN A 112 3.37 8.81 5.25
C GLN A 112 3.58 7.32 5.01
N HIS A 113 4.40 6.97 4.01
CA HIS A 113 4.76 5.60 3.72
C HIS A 113 5.50 4.94 4.89
N LYS A 114 6.42 5.67 5.55
CA LYS A 114 7.09 5.21 6.76
C LYS A 114 6.10 4.95 7.90
N LYS A 115 5.15 5.87 8.12
CA LYS A 115 4.10 5.69 9.15
C LYS A 115 3.22 4.48 8.86
N VAL A 116 2.81 4.29 7.60
CA VAL A 116 2.04 3.12 7.18
C VAL A 116 2.84 1.84 7.42
N MET A 117 4.11 1.80 7.00
CA MET A 117 4.97 0.63 7.21
C MET A 117 5.19 0.31 8.69
N GLN A 118 5.44 1.32 9.53
CA GLN A 118 5.55 1.14 10.99
C GLN A 118 4.25 0.63 11.61
N GLY A 119 3.10 1.15 11.16
CA GLY A 119 1.79 0.67 11.58
C GLY A 119 1.56 -0.78 11.18
N LEU A 120 1.86 -1.13 9.91
CA LEU A 120 1.75 -2.49 9.40
C LEU A 120 2.66 -3.48 10.12
N MET A 121 3.88 -3.07 10.53
CA MET A 121 4.75 -3.95 11.34
C MET A 121 4.11 -4.36 12.67
N SER A 122 3.17 -3.58 13.20
CA SER A 122 2.41 -3.91 14.41
C SER A 122 1.13 -4.72 14.11
N ASP A 123 0.73 -4.83 12.84
CA ASP A 123 -0.46 -5.56 12.43
C ASP A 123 -0.18 -7.08 12.37
N PRO A 124 -0.98 -7.93 13.05
CA PRO A 124 -0.76 -9.38 13.08
C PRO A 124 -0.82 -10.06 11.71
N LYS A 125 -1.65 -9.56 10.77
CA LYS A 125 -1.75 -10.15 9.43
C LYS A 125 -0.52 -9.84 8.60
N PHE A 126 0.00 -8.62 8.69
CA PHE A 126 1.24 -8.23 8.03
C PHE A 126 2.44 -8.96 8.64
N GLN A 127 2.52 -9.08 9.96
CA GLN A 127 3.54 -9.88 10.65
C GLN A 127 3.53 -11.34 10.19
N LYS A 128 2.35 -11.95 10.01
CA LYS A 128 2.24 -13.31 9.50
C LYS A 128 2.82 -13.43 8.09
N LYS A 129 2.49 -12.51 7.19
CA LYS A 129 3.08 -12.47 5.84
C LYS A 129 4.59 -12.25 5.87
N LEU A 130 5.08 -11.41 6.79
CA LEU A 130 6.52 -11.20 6.97
C LEU A 130 7.21 -12.49 7.47
N MET A 131 6.60 -13.22 8.40
CA MET A 131 7.11 -14.52 8.84
C MET A 131 7.12 -15.56 7.71
N GLU A 132 6.15 -15.53 6.80
CA GLU A 132 6.17 -16.39 5.61
C GLU A 132 7.36 -16.04 4.70
N ILE A 133 7.69 -14.76 4.53
CA ILE A 133 8.88 -14.33 3.78
C ILE A 133 10.17 -14.79 4.48
N LEU A 134 10.25 -14.66 5.80
CA LEU A 134 11.42 -15.09 6.59
C LEU A 134 11.65 -16.60 6.60
N LYS A 135 10.65 -17.41 6.22
CA LYS A 135 10.74 -18.87 6.12
C LYS A 135 11.18 -19.35 4.74
N ASN A 136 11.64 -18.47 3.86
CA ASN A 136 12.13 -18.89 2.56
C ASN A 136 13.49 -19.63 2.70
N PRO A 137 13.88 -20.46 1.72
CA PRO A 137 15.13 -21.23 1.80
C PRO A 137 16.41 -20.38 1.90
N GLU A 138 16.40 -19.18 1.31
CA GLU A 138 17.55 -18.27 1.35
C GLU A 138 17.78 -17.73 2.78
N MET A 139 16.70 -17.34 3.46
CA MET A 139 16.74 -16.90 4.86
C MET A 139 17.09 -18.07 5.80
N GLU A 140 16.65 -19.29 5.49
CA GLU A 140 17.07 -20.50 6.21
C GLU A 140 18.58 -20.71 6.06
N GLU A 141 19.14 -20.63 4.85
CA GLU A 141 20.58 -20.77 4.61
C GLU A 141 21.38 -19.70 5.36
N GLN A 142 20.92 -18.44 5.33
CA GLN A 142 21.56 -17.36 6.09
C GLN A 142 21.50 -17.61 7.60
N THR A 143 20.35 -18.10 8.10
CA THR A 143 20.18 -18.45 9.51
C THR A 143 21.13 -19.59 9.90
N LEU A 144 21.26 -20.62 9.06
CA LEU A 144 22.20 -21.72 9.27
C LEU A 144 23.65 -21.25 9.29
N LYS A 145 24.04 -20.32 8.40
CA LYS A 145 25.39 -19.71 8.42
C LYS A 145 25.67 -18.98 9.73
N VAL A 146 24.69 -18.25 10.27
CA VAL A 146 24.81 -17.58 11.57
C VAL A 146 24.95 -18.60 12.71
N LEU A 147 24.12 -19.65 12.72
CA LEU A 147 24.18 -20.72 13.73
C LEU A 147 25.50 -21.51 13.67
N GLN A 148 26.07 -21.68 12.49
CA GLN A 148 27.37 -22.34 12.32
C GLN A 148 28.55 -21.39 12.57
N GLY A 149 28.30 -20.09 12.74
CA GLY A 149 29.30 -19.07 12.95
C GLY A 149 30.03 -19.19 14.29
N GLN A 150 31.24 -18.64 14.37
CA GLN A 150 32.11 -18.74 15.55
C GLN A 150 31.47 -18.15 16.82
N GLN A 151 30.72 -17.06 16.70
CA GLN A 151 30.04 -16.45 17.85
C GLN A 151 28.97 -17.37 18.44
N PHE A 152 28.15 -17.99 17.59
CA PHE A 152 27.13 -18.92 18.05
C PHE A 152 27.75 -20.22 18.59
N ARG A 153 28.81 -20.73 17.97
CA ARG A 153 29.57 -21.88 18.49
C ARG A 153 30.13 -21.62 19.89
N SER A 154 30.68 -20.44 20.16
CA SER A 154 31.17 -20.09 21.51
C SER A 154 30.03 -20.07 22.54
N HIS A 155 28.85 -19.54 22.17
CA HIS A 155 27.68 -19.58 23.04
C HIS A 155 27.18 -21.00 23.27
N LEU A 156 27.14 -21.83 22.22
CA LEU A 156 26.80 -23.25 22.32
C LEU A 156 27.78 -24.00 23.22
N GLN A 157 29.09 -23.75 23.10
CA GLN A 157 30.08 -24.39 23.95
C GLN A 157 29.84 -24.07 25.42
N LYS A 158 29.61 -22.80 25.77
CA LYS A 158 29.27 -22.41 27.14
C LYS A 158 28.00 -23.09 27.64
N LEU A 159 26.95 -23.13 26.81
CA LEU A 159 25.70 -23.80 27.16
C LEU A 159 25.91 -25.30 27.39
N VAL A 160 26.75 -25.96 26.59
CA VAL A 160 27.12 -27.37 26.78
C VAL A 160 27.90 -27.55 28.08
N GLU A 161 28.89 -26.69 28.36
CA GLU A 161 29.66 -26.73 29.60
C GLU A 161 28.76 -26.54 30.84
N GLU A 162 27.85 -25.57 30.80
CA GLU A 162 26.85 -25.33 31.85
C GLU A 162 25.89 -26.53 32.00
N THR A 163 25.42 -27.08 30.89
CA THR A 163 24.53 -28.26 30.89
C THR A 163 25.24 -29.49 31.47
N MET A 164 26.51 -29.72 31.11
CA MET A 164 27.30 -30.83 31.66
C MET A 164 27.62 -30.64 33.14
N SER A 165 27.72 -29.39 33.58
CA SER A 165 27.96 -29.03 34.99
C SER A 165 26.68 -29.04 35.84
N SER A 166 25.52 -29.23 35.21
CA SER A 166 24.24 -29.35 35.92
C SER A 166 24.22 -30.60 36.81
N PRO A 167 23.85 -30.48 38.10
CA PRO A 167 23.73 -31.63 39.00
C PRO A 167 22.82 -32.74 38.45
N MET A 168 21.75 -32.37 37.73
CA MET A 168 20.84 -33.33 37.11
C MET A 168 21.53 -34.12 35.99
N PHE A 169 22.36 -33.45 35.18
CA PHE A 169 23.09 -34.10 34.10
C PHE A 169 24.25 -34.95 34.63
N GLN A 170 25.00 -34.44 35.61
CA GLN A 170 26.06 -35.18 36.30
C GLN A 170 25.52 -36.44 36.99
N SER A 171 24.35 -36.37 37.62
CA SER A 171 23.68 -37.53 38.21
C SER A 171 23.34 -38.56 37.14
N LYS A 172 22.71 -38.15 36.03
CA LYS A 172 22.38 -39.06 34.93
C LYS A 172 23.61 -39.72 34.32
N ILE A 173 24.70 -38.96 34.10
CA ILE A 173 25.96 -39.53 33.62
C ILE A 173 26.51 -40.53 34.63
N SER A 174 26.49 -40.20 35.93
CA SER A 174 26.96 -41.10 36.99
C SER A 174 26.14 -42.40 37.04
N ASP A 175 24.82 -42.31 36.90
CA ASP A 175 23.92 -43.47 36.85
C ASP A 175 24.19 -44.33 35.62
N ILE A 176 24.42 -43.72 34.45
CA ILE A 176 24.78 -44.44 33.22
C ILE A 176 26.13 -45.16 33.39
N ILE A 177 27.14 -44.50 33.96
CA ILE A 177 28.45 -45.10 34.22
C ILE A 177 28.33 -46.26 35.21
N LEU A 178 27.56 -46.10 36.30
CA LEU A 178 27.32 -47.14 37.29
C LEU A 178 26.58 -48.35 36.69
N ASN A 179 25.60 -48.12 35.83
CA ASN A 179 24.87 -49.21 35.15
C ASN A 179 25.76 -49.93 34.13
N ALA A 180 26.55 -49.21 33.34
CA ALA A 180 27.52 -49.80 32.41
C ALA A 180 28.61 -50.61 33.15
N ALA A 181 29.07 -50.14 34.31
CA ALA A 181 30.00 -50.88 35.15
C ALA A 181 29.38 -52.18 35.70
N LYS A 182 28.10 -52.14 36.13
CA LYS A 182 27.36 -53.34 36.56
C LYS A 182 27.16 -54.33 35.41
N GLU A 183 26.87 -53.87 34.20
CA GLU A 183 26.77 -54.72 33.00
C GLU A 183 28.12 -55.36 32.63
N MET A 184 29.21 -54.60 32.67
CA MET A 184 30.55 -55.15 32.43
C MET A 184 30.97 -56.15 33.52
N GLN A 185 30.65 -55.88 34.80
CA GLN A 185 30.95 -56.80 35.89
C GLN A 185 30.08 -58.07 35.84
N SER A 186 28.84 -57.98 35.35
CA SER A 186 27.98 -59.15 35.12
C SER A 186 28.37 -59.93 33.86
N GLN A 187 28.96 -59.29 32.85
CA GLN A 187 29.62 -59.98 31.73
C GLN A 187 30.95 -60.63 32.11
N GLN A 188 31.75 -59.99 32.97
CA GLN A 188 33.06 -60.51 33.41
C GLN A 188 32.95 -61.54 34.54
N GLY A 189 31.83 -61.57 35.29
CA GLY A 189 31.50 -62.59 36.28
C GLY A 189 30.91 -63.89 35.72
N GLY A 190 30.71 -63.98 34.39
CA GLY A 190 30.16 -65.15 33.70
C GLY A 190 31.19 -66.14 33.15
N GLN A 191 32.49 -65.88 33.28
CA GLN A 191 33.52 -66.77 32.70
C GLN A 191 34.68 -67.06 33.67
N SER A 192 34.33 -67.55 34.85
CA SER A 192 35.29 -68.25 35.72
C SER A 192 34.56 -69.32 36.52
N GLY A 193 34.17 -70.39 35.83
CA GLY A 193 33.50 -71.52 36.46
C GLY A 193 33.22 -72.67 35.50
N GLN A 194 34.18 -73.59 35.43
CA GLN A 194 33.99 -75.00 35.10
C GLN A 194 33.90 -75.39 33.61
N SER A 195 35.01 -75.92 33.09
CA SER A 195 35.00 -76.99 32.07
C SER A 195 36.30 -77.79 32.16
N GLY A 196 36.36 -78.64 33.18
CA GLY A 196 37.23 -79.82 33.19
C GLY A 196 36.46 -81.02 32.65
N GLN A 197 36.86 -81.47 31.47
CA GLN A 197 36.98 -82.87 31.04
C GLN A 197 35.74 -83.78 30.97
N ASN A 198 35.18 -83.90 29.76
CA ASN A 198 34.84 -85.16 29.08
C ASN A 198 34.53 -84.76 27.62
N GLY A 199 35.24 -85.21 26.59
CA GLY A 199 35.33 -86.60 26.18
C GLY A 199 34.68 -86.72 24.80
N GLN A 200 35.51 -86.72 23.75
CA GLN A 200 35.30 -87.43 22.48
C GLN A 200 34.19 -86.92 21.52
N GLN A 201 34.60 -86.53 20.30
CA GLN A 201 34.26 -87.20 19.03
C GLN A 201 34.09 -86.22 17.84
N GLY A 202 34.86 -86.46 16.77
CA GLY A 202 34.62 -86.01 15.38
C GLY A 202 34.86 -84.51 15.12
N GLY A 203 35.84 -84.05 14.35
CA GLY A 203 36.38 -84.63 13.12
C GLY A 203 35.48 -84.28 11.94
N GLN A 204 35.61 -83.08 11.36
CA GLN A 204 35.50 -82.87 9.91
C GLN A 204 36.09 -81.51 9.48
N SER A 205 37.05 -81.61 8.56
CA SER A 205 37.43 -80.67 7.49
C SER A 205 36.40 -79.58 7.19
N GLY A 206 36.76 -78.32 6.93
CA GLY A 206 37.89 -77.84 6.13
C GLY A 206 37.35 -76.76 5.18
N GLN A 207 38.28 -76.06 4.51
CA GLN A 207 38.04 -75.08 3.43
C GLN A 207 37.70 -73.67 3.94
N GLY A 208 38.50 -72.61 3.74
CA GLY A 208 39.54 -72.37 2.74
C GLY A 208 39.02 -71.42 1.68
N GLY A 209 39.72 -70.30 1.49
CA GLY A 209 39.59 -69.41 0.32
C GLY A 209 38.93 -68.06 0.66
N GLN A 210 39.66 -66.93 0.66
CA GLN A 210 40.17 -66.22 -0.54
C GLN A 210 38.99 -65.60 -1.31
N GLY A 211 38.95 -64.32 -1.65
CA GLY A 211 39.93 -63.24 -1.73
C GLY A 211 39.36 -62.19 -2.70
N GLY A 212 40.07 -61.07 -2.84
CA GLY A 212 39.86 -60.08 -3.92
C GLY A 212 38.71 -59.10 -3.66
N GLY A 213 38.89 -57.79 -3.72
CA GLY A 213 39.81 -57.02 -4.54
C GLY A 213 39.09 -56.48 -5.78
N SER A 214 39.39 -55.22 -6.11
CA SER A 214 38.85 -54.38 -7.20
C SER A 214 37.62 -53.58 -6.78
N GLY A 215 37.54 -52.27 -6.98
CA GLY A 215 38.29 -51.41 -7.89
C GLY A 215 37.30 -50.51 -8.64
N SER A 216 37.83 -49.42 -9.21
CA SER A 216 37.14 -48.41 -10.02
C SER A 216 36.44 -47.31 -9.18
N GLY A 217 36.75 -46.03 -9.31
CA GLY A 217 37.46 -45.33 -10.38
C GLY A 217 36.53 -44.32 -11.05
N GLY A 218 37.02 -43.08 -11.19
CA GLY A 218 36.46 -42.02 -12.05
C GLY A 218 35.18 -41.37 -11.52
N GLY A 219 35.01 -40.05 -11.52
CA GLY A 219 35.60 -39.03 -12.37
C GLY A 219 34.49 -38.35 -13.18
N GLY A 220 34.45 -37.02 -13.16
CA GLY A 220 33.81 -36.19 -14.18
C GLY A 220 32.36 -35.80 -13.92
N GLY A 221 32.15 -34.49 -13.82
CA GLY A 221 30.84 -33.83 -13.72
C GLY A 221 30.95 -32.54 -12.94
#